data_AF-A0AAD4XUQ1-F1
#
_entry.id   AF-A0AAD4XUQ1-F1
#
_cell.length_a   1.000
_cell.length_b   1.000
_cell.length_c   1.000
_cell.angle_alpha   90.00
_cell.angle_beta   90.00
_cell.angle_gamma   90.00
#
_symmetry.space_group_name_H-M   'P 1'
#
loop_
_entity.id
_entity.type
_entity.pdbx_description
1 polymer ?
#
loop_
_entity_poly.entity_id
_entity_poly.type
_entity_poly.pdbx_seq_one_letter_code
_entity_poly.pdbx_strand_id
1 'polypeptide(L)'
;MEKLQTQETAYFQKVERSRGCVSNRRTKDYLNNGIRLLVVFMVIVYTTKTTNALPHPSNPSVDFIILHNATELGAVCLDGSIPGYYFSKGFGYGSNNWLIHIE
;
A
#
# COMPACT_ATOMS: atom_id res chain seq x y z
N MET A 1 -38.32 -61.75 23.20
CA MET A 1 -38.36 -61.06 21.88
C MET A 1 -37.73 -59.66 22.00
N GLU A 2 -36.54 -59.57 22.61
CA GLU A 2 -35.94 -58.27 23.01
C GLU A 2 -34.57 -58.03 22.37
N LYS A 3 -34.01 -59.06 21.69
CA LYS A 3 -32.63 -59.02 21.20
C LYS A 3 -32.47 -58.46 19.78
N LEU A 4 -33.57 -58.22 19.05
CA LEU A 4 -33.49 -57.63 17.70
C LEU A 4 -33.47 -56.10 17.72
N GLN A 5 -34.11 -55.43 18.69
CA GLN A 5 -34.15 -53.96 18.75
C GLN A 5 -32.82 -53.33 19.20
N THR A 6 -32.01 -54.04 19.97
CA THR A 6 -30.69 -53.56 20.43
C THR A 6 -29.68 -53.47 19.28
N GLN A 7 -29.83 -54.29 18.24
CA GLN A 7 -28.86 -54.32 17.13
C GLN A 7 -29.12 -53.22 16.10
N GLU A 8 -30.39 -52.90 15.83
CA GLU A 8 -30.76 -51.80 14.92
C GLU A 8 -30.38 -50.42 15.47
N THR A 9 -30.58 -50.21 16.78
CA THR A 9 -30.21 -48.96 17.47
C THR A 9 -28.69 -48.76 17.50
N ALA A 10 -27.91 -49.81 17.76
CA ALA A 10 -26.45 -49.75 17.72
C ALA A 10 -25.90 -49.53 16.29
N TYR A 11 -26.56 -50.10 15.27
CA TYR A 11 -26.17 -49.93 13.87
C TYR A 11 -26.45 -48.50 13.38
N PHE A 12 -27.64 -47.96 13.67
CA PHE A 12 -28.03 -46.59 13.32
C PHE A 12 -27.12 -45.55 13.99
N GLN A 13 -26.82 -45.74 15.28
CA GLN A 13 -25.94 -44.85 16.05
C GLN A 13 -24.47 -44.89 15.58
N LYS A 14 -24.03 -46.00 14.97
CA LYS A 14 -22.72 -46.10 14.31
C LYS A 14 -22.70 -45.42 12.93
N VAL A 15 -23.79 -45.51 12.17
CA VAL A 15 -23.93 -44.82 10.86
C VAL A 15 -23.95 -43.30 11.05
N GLU A 16 -24.65 -42.78 12.06
CA GLU A 16 -24.69 -41.33 12.36
C GLU A 16 -23.32 -40.76 12.79
N ARG A 17 -22.62 -41.48 13.69
CA ARG A 17 -21.29 -41.09 14.20
C ARG A 17 -20.23 -41.03 13.10
N SER A 18 -20.40 -41.80 12.03
CA SER A 18 -19.48 -41.86 10.88
C SER A 18 -19.57 -40.64 9.98
N ARG A 19 -20.72 -39.95 9.94
CA ARG A 19 -20.94 -38.79 9.05
C ARG A 19 -20.39 -37.47 9.60
N GLY A 20 -20.19 -37.35 10.92
CA GLY A 20 -19.67 -36.13 11.57
C GLY A 20 -18.14 -35.94 11.52
N CYS A 21 -17.36 -37.01 11.33
CA CYS A 21 -15.88 -36.93 11.36
C CYS A 21 -15.23 -36.61 10.01
N VAL A 22 -15.93 -36.83 8.89
CA VAL A 22 -15.38 -36.64 7.54
C VAL A 22 -15.47 -35.18 7.08
N SER A 23 -16.55 -34.48 7.42
CA SER A 23 -16.71 -33.03 7.13
C SER A 23 -15.71 -32.17 7.90
N ASN A 24 -15.45 -32.52 9.16
CA ASN A 24 -14.61 -31.75 10.09
C ASN A 24 -13.13 -31.69 9.67
N ARG A 25 -12.61 -32.70 8.95
CA ARG A 25 -11.21 -32.74 8.50
C ARG A 25 -10.93 -31.65 7.45
N ARG A 26 -11.78 -31.57 6.42
CA ARG A 26 -11.66 -30.55 5.36
C ARG A 26 -11.82 -29.12 5.89
N THR A 27 -12.76 -28.88 6.80
CA THR A 27 -13.00 -27.54 7.37
C THR A 27 -11.84 -27.06 8.24
N LYS A 28 -11.18 -27.96 8.99
CA LYS A 28 -9.96 -27.66 9.73
C LYS A 28 -8.80 -27.26 8.83
N ASP A 29 -8.71 -27.86 7.65
CA ASP A 29 -7.69 -27.52 6.66
C ASP A 29 -7.93 -26.10 6.10
N TYR A 30 -9.18 -25.72 5.80
CA TYR A 30 -9.51 -24.35 5.38
C TYR A 30 -9.26 -23.32 6.48
N LEU A 31 -9.54 -23.64 7.74
CA LEU A 31 -9.28 -22.74 8.86
C LEU A 31 -7.78 -22.55 9.09
N ASN A 32 -6.99 -23.63 9.06
CA ASN A 32 -5.55 -23.54 9.25
C ASN A 32 -4.86 -22.85 8.07
N ASN A 33 -5.27 -23.15 6.83
CA ASN A 33 -4.76 -22.48 5.64
C ASN A 33 -5.19 -21.01 5.60
N GLY A 34 -6.41 -20.70 6.04
CA GLY A 34 -6.89 -19.33 6.20
C GLY A 34 -6.09 -18.54 7.24
N ILE A 35 -5.86 -19.11 8.43
CA ILE A 35 -5.04 -18.49 9.47
C ILE A 35 -3.60 -18.29 8.97
N ARG A 36 -3.02 -19.26 8.26
CA ARG A 36 -1.69 -19.12 7.63
C ARG A 36 -1.65 -17.96 6.66
N LEU A 37 -2.64 -17.82 5.78
CA LEU A 37 -2.73 -16.71 4.83
C LEU A 37 -2.89 -15.36 5.55
N LEU A 38 -3.71 -15.30 6.60
CA LEU A 38 -3.91 -14.09 7.40
C LEU A 38 -2.63 -13.67 8.13
N VAL A 39 -1.89 -14.62 8.71
CA VAL A 39 -0.60 -14.34 9.37
C VAL A 39 0.44 -13.88 8.35
N VAL A 40 0.52 -14.51 7.17
CA VAL A 40 1.44 -14.07 6.11
C VAL A 40 1.08 -12.67 5.61
N PHE A 41 -0.20 -12.39 5.38
CA PHE A 41 -0.67 -11.06 4.98
C PHE A 41 -0.37 -10.01 6.05
N MET A 42 -0.57 -10.35 7.32
CA MET A 42 -0.24 -9.50 8.47
C MET A 42 1.27 -9.23 8.52
N VAL A 43 2.14 -10.24 8.41
CA VAL A 43 3.60 -10.03 8.34
C VAL A 43 4.01 -9.15 7.16
N ILE A 44 3.41 -9.34 5.98
CA ILE A 44 3.64 -8.48 4.81
C ILE A 44 3.26 -7.03 5.13
N VAL A 45 2.05 -6.78 5.66
CA VAL A 45 1.60 -5.43 6.03
C VAL A 45 2.52 -4.81 7.08
N TYR A 46 2.90 -5.56 8.11
CA TYR A 46 3.73 -5.06 9.21
C TYR A 46 5.17 -4.76 8.77
N THR A 47 5.74 -5.54 7.85
CA THR A 47 7.05 -5.24 7.24
C THR A 47 7.00 -4.03 6.31
N THR A 48 5.90 -3.81 5.57
CA THR A 48 5.74 -2.60 4.73
C THR A 48 5.56 -1.31 5.54
N LYS A 49 5.21 -1.38 6.83
CA LYS A 49 4.99 -0.19 7.68
C LYS A 49 6.29 0.47 8.19
N THR A 50 7.46 -0.14 7.97
CA THR A 50 8.75 0.35 8.50
C THR A 50 9.70 0.96 7.44
N THR A 51 9.22 1.29 6.24
CA THR A 51 10.04 2.01 5.24
C THR A 51 9.35 3.28 4.74
N ASN A 52 8.85 4.14 5.62
CA ASN A 52 8.43 5.49 5.23
C ASN A 52 8.89 6.61 6.17
N ALA A 53 9.61 6.29 7.26
CA ALA A 53 10.42 7.31 7.95
C ALA A 53 11.74 7.50 7.18
N LEU A 54 11.61 7.86 5.90
CA LEU A 54 12.69 8.54 5.19
C LEU A 54 12.92 9.87 5.92
N PRO A 55 14.16 10.39 5.97
CA PRO A 55 14.39 11.75 6.42
C PRO A 55 13.38 12.62 5.66
N HIS A 56 12.55 13.39 6.38
CA HIS A 56 11.74 14.42 5.75
C HIS A 56 12.72 15.21 4.88
N PRO A 57 12.63 15.14 3.53
CA PRO A 57 13.54 15.90 2.71
C PRO A 57 13.30 17.34 3.11
N SER A 58 14.32 17.92 3.74
CA SER A 58 14.42 19.35 3.97
C SER A 58 13.86 20.05 2.74
N ASN A 59 12.86 20.91 2.93
CA ASN A 59 12.15 21.61 1.86
C ASN A 59 13.12 21.89 0.72
N PRO A 60 12.87 21.40 -0.51
CA PRO A 60 13.80 21.60 -1.60
C PRO A 60 13.99 23.11 -1.77
N SER A 61 15.18 23.59 -1.39
CA SER A 61 15.57 24.97 -1.61
C SER A 61 15.63 25.16 -3.12
N VAL A 62 14.71 25.95 -3.65
CA VAL A 62 14.69 26.27 -5.08
C VAL A 62 15.59 27.49 -5.28
N ASP A 63 16.51 27.40 -6.22
CA ASP A 63 17.44 28.48 -6.50
C ASP A 63 16.70 29.64 -7.20
N PHE A 64 16.91 30.85 -6.67
CA PHE A 64 16.48 32.08 -7.31
C PHE A 64 17.54 32.55 -8.32
N ILE A 65 17.13 32.68 -9.57
CA ILE A 65 18.01 33.05 -10.68
C ILE A 65 17.61 34.43 -11.17
N ILE A 66 18.57 35.36 -11.12
CA ILE A 66 18.41 36.72 -11.64
C ILE A 66 18.57 36.71 -13.16
N LEU A 67 17.71 37.44 -13.87
CA LEU A 67 17.82 37.56 -15.32
C LEU A 67 18.93 38.56 -15.69
N HIS A 68 20.08 38.04 -16.11
CA HIS A 68 21.19 38.86 -16.59
C HIS A 68 20.79 39.66 -17.84
N ASN A 69 21.35 40.88 -17.97
CA ASN A 69 21.09 41.83 -19.05
C ASN A 69 19.63 42.31 -19.19
N ALA A 70 18.76 42.00 -18.23
CA ALA A 70 17.37 42.46 -18.27
C ALA A 70 17.27 43.99 -18.28
N THR A 71 18.18 44.68 -17.59
CA THR A 71 18.28 46.14 -17.57
C THR A 71 18.65 46.73 -18.94
N GLU A 72 19.57 46.09 -19.69
CA GLU A 72 19.96 46.55 -21.04
C GLU A 72 18.80 46.41 -22.04
N LEU A 73 17.93 45.43 -21.81
CA LEU A 73 16.74 45.16 -22.62
C LEU A 73 15.50 45.96 -22.16
N GLY A 74 15.60 46.73 -21.08
CA GLY A 74 14.46 47.44 -20.48
C GLY A 74 13.41 46.52 -19.82
N ALA A 75 13.73 45.24 -19.62
CA ALA A 75 12.88 44.27 -18.94
C ALA A 75 13.09 44.34 -17.42
N VAL A 76 12.47 45.33 -16.78
CA VAL A 76 12.62 45.58 -15.34
C VAL A 76 11.26 45.51 -14.63
N CYS A 77 11.31 45.33 -13.31
CA CYS A 77 10.13 45.43 -12.44
C CYS A 77 9.61 46.88 -12.36
N LEU A 78 8.44 47.07 -11.74
CA LEU A 78 7.82 48.39 -11.59
C LEU A 78 8.70 49.38 -10.79
N ASP A 79 9.53 48.87 -9.87
CA ASP A 79 10.49 49.64 -9.08
C ASP A 79 11.87 49.79 -9.74
N GLY A 80 12.05 49.25 -10.95
CA GLY A 80 13.33 49.26 -11.68
C GLY A 80 14.31 48.16 -11.26
N SER A 81 13.93 47.26 -10.36
CA SER A 81 14.76 46.10 -9.98
C SER A 81 14.85 45.05 -11.11
N ILE A 82 15.88 44.20 -11.04
CA ILE A 82 16.10 43.13 -12.03
C ILE A 82 15.16 41.96 -11.71
N PRO A 83 14.35 41.49 -12.68
CA PRO A 83 13.47 40.36 -12.47
C PRO A 83 14.27 39.05 -12.33
N GLY A 84 13.63 38.03 -11.76
CA GLY A 84 14.21 36.69 -11.64
C GLY A 84 13.13 35.61 -11.54
N TYR A 85 13.57 34.35 -11.55
CA TYR A 85 12.69 33.19 -11.45
C TYR A 85 13.29 32.11 -10.56
N TYR A 86 12.42 31.28 -10.00
CA TYR A 86 12.81 30.09 -9.27
C TYR A 86 12.91 28.91 -10.24
N PHE A 87 14.01 28.15 -10.19
CA PHE A 87 14.21 27.01 -11.06
C PHE A 87 14.48 25.72 -10.29
N SER A 88 13.66 24.70 -10.58
CA SER A 88 13.87 23.34 -10.09
C SER A 88 13.88 22.38 -11.27
N LYS A 89 14.96 21.60 -11.40
CA LYS A 89 15.12 20.65 -12.49
C LYS A 89 14.23 19.43 -12.27
N GLY A 90 13.38 19.13 -13.24
CA GLY A 90 12.58 17.90 -13.24
C GLY A 90 13.44 16.64 -13.27
N PHE A 91 12.91 15.54 -12.71
CA PHE A 91 13.59 14.25 -12.64
C PHE A 91 12.68 13.12 -13.16
N GLY A 92 13.30 12.00 -13.57
CA GLY A 92 12.58 10.83 -14.11
C GLY A 92 11.67 11.21 -15.27
N TYR A 93 10.40 10.82 -15.20
CA TYR A 93 9.38 11.14 -16.21
C TYR A 93 9.08 12.64 -16.35
N GLY A 94 9.41 13.45 -15.33
CA GLY A 94 9.21 14.89 -15.35
C GLY A 94 10.35 15.69 -15.96
N SER A 95 11.45 15.06 -16.42
CA SER A 95 12.63 15.79 -16.90
C SER A 95 12.38 16.64 -18.15
N ASN A 96 11.39 16.26 -18.96
CA ASN A 96 11.04 16.91 -20.22
C ASN A 96 9.72 17.68 -20.14
N ASN A 97 9.10 17.75 -18.96
CA ASN A 97 7.85 18.46 -18.75
C ASN A 97 8.11 19.77 -18.02
N TRP A 98 7.47 20.84 -18.47
CA TRP A 98 7.67 22.18 -17.93
C TRP A 98 6.42 22.65 -17.21
N LEU A 99 6.60 23.18 -15.99
CA LEU A 99 5.56 23.87 -15.25
C LEU A 99 6.02 25.30 -15.01
N ILE A 100 5.21 26.26 -15.46
CA ILE A 100 5.47 27.69 -15.29
C ILE A 100 4.40 28.24 -14.35
N HIS A 101 4.83 28.84 -13.25
CA HIS A 101 3.96 29.51 -12.29
C HIS A 101 4.29 31.01 -12.31
N ILE A 102 3.25 31.83 -12.42
CA ILE A 102 3.32 33.29 -12.43
C ILE A 102 2.48 33.76 -11.25
N GLU A 103 3.04 34.62 -10.42
CA GLU A 103 2.37 35.28 -9.30
C GLU A 103 1.62 36.54 -9.75
#